data_AF-A0A8T5LAD6-F1
#
_entry.id   AF-A0A8T5LAD6-F1
#
_cell.length_a   1.000
_cell.length_b   1.000
_cell.length_c   1.000
_cell.angle_alpha   90.00
_cell.angle_beta   90.00
_cell.angle_gamma   90.00
#
_symmetry.space_group_name_H-M   'P 1'
#
loop_
_entity.id
_entity.type
_entity.pdbx_description
1 polymer ?
#
loop_
_entity_poly.entity_id
_entity_poly.type
_entity_poly.pdbx_seq_one_letter_code
_entity_poly.pdbx_strand_id
1 'polypeptide(L)'
;MKIQQKENSYIKINLNLDRQNYFKFIKDIKELAKGYEHKSNIKNLKYSLVFNGVKTPYMETGGWANRCEDFKFVIFLDFDNSLWWQVKTQLEFLMERFDLSPFYVFQTESKEDCNNEEYGSYNCVCLTKKRFFEVFEIQNETTCDQAHKNLPKIYRFHSHILRNVSKGAKGKPVFKCVVGDIQKAYKQPISSAHLDFLHKMYDNVPKIKYLAPDGFKTLWLSNYKTASP
;
A
#
# COMPACT_ATOMS: atom_id res chain seq x y z
N MET A 1 8.60 23.55 -19.30
CA MET A 1 9.44 22.34 -19.41
C MET A 1 10.66 22.52 -18.52
N LYS A 2 10.88 21.65 -17.53
CA LYS A 2 12.12 21.64 -16.74
C LYS A 2 12.94 20.42 -17.14
N ILE A 3 14.06 20.64 -17.83
CA ILE A 3 15.04 19.59 -18.12
C ILE A 3 15.98 19.57 -16.92
N GLN A 4 15.91 18.53 -16.08
CA GLN A 4 16.83 18.37 -14.96
C GLN A 4 17.94 17.39 -15.36
N GLN A 5 19.17 17.91 -15.28
CA GLN A 5 20.47 17.24 -15.25
C GLN A 5 20.75 16.12 -16.27
N LYS A 6 21.81 16.34 -17.05
CA LYS A 6 22.42 15.36 -17.93
C LYS A 6 23.41 14.56 -17.09
N GLU A 7 22.97 13.48 -16.45
CA GLU A 7 23.91 12.45 -16.01
C GLU A 7 24.31 11.63 -17.24
N ASN A 8 25.57 11.18 -17.32
CA ASN A 8 26.20 10.69 -18.56
C ASN A 8 25.49 9.51 -19.25
N SER A 9 24.43 8.95 -18.68
CA SER A 9 23.69 7.79 -19.19
C SER A 9 22.16 7.97 -19.29
N TYR A 10 21.55 9.05 -18.79
CA TYR A 10 20.09 9.24 -18.89
C TYR A 10 19.65 10.72 -18.97
N ILE A 11 18.51 10.96 -19.62
CA ILE A 11 17.86 12.28 -19.70
C ILE A 11 16.49 12.16 -19.04
N LYS A 12 16.22 13.00 -18.03
CA LYS A 12 14.90 13.08 -17.38
C LYS A 12 14.14 14.32 -17.82
N ILE A 13 12.99 14.12 -18.46
CA ILE A 13 12.08 15.19 -18.90
C ILE A 13 10.80 15.11 -18.07
N ASN A 14 10.46 16.19 -17.36
CA ASN A 14 9.21 16.29 -16.60
C ASN A 14 8.23 17.24 -17.32
N LEU A 15 7.05 16.71 -17.67
CA LEU A 15 5.95 17.44 -18.30
C LEU A 15 4.67 17.23 -17.47
N ASN A 16 3.94 18.31 -17.21
CA ASN A 16 2.60 18.25 -16.63
C ASN A 16 1.61 18.51 -17.76
N LEU A 17 0.88 17.48 -18.18
CA LEU A 17 -0.07 17.54 -19.29
C LEU A 17 -1.47 17.18 -18.77
N ASP A 18 -2.50 17.85 -19.28
CA ASP A 18 -3.87 17.37 -19.12
C ASP A 18 -4.11 16.08 -19.93
N ARG A 19 -5.28 15.45 -19.77
CA ARG A 19 -5.61 14.17 -20.42
C ARG A 19 -5.53 14.26 -21.95
N GLN A 20 -6.07 15.31 -22.57
CA GLN A 20 -6.12 15.45 -24.02
C GLN A 20 -4.72 15.65 -24.59
N ASN A 21 -3.96 16.58 -24.00
CA ASN A 21 -2.59 16.87 -24.39
C ASN A 21 -1.65 15.69 -24.11
N TYR A 22 -1.88 14.91 -23.05
CA TYR A 22 -1.15 13.67 -22.78
C TYR A 22 -1.33 12.65 -23.91
N PHE A 23 -2.58 12.36 -24.33
CA PHE A 23 -2.81 11.40 -25.41
C PHE A 23 -2.26 11.87 -26.75
N LYS A 24 -2.40 13.16 -27.06
CA LYS A 24 -1.79 13.76 -28.24
C LYS A 24 -0.26 13.59 -28.22
N PHE A 25 0.38 13.97 -27.12
CA PHE A 25 1.82 13.82 -26.94
C PHE A 25 2.30 12.37 -27.11
N ILE A 26 1.60 11.41 -26.50
CA ILE A 26 1.95 9.98 -26.64
C ILE A 26 1.81 9.52 -28.10
N LYS A 27 0.80 9.98 -28.83
CA LYS A 27 0.63 9.67 -30.26
C LYS A 27 1.80 10.21 -31.07
N ASP A 28 2.11 11.50 -30.92
CA ASP A 28 3.15 12.20 -31.68
C ASP A 28 4.53 11.58 -31.41
N ILE A 29 4.85 11.25 -30.15
CA ILE A 29 6.10 10.59 -29.77
C ILE A 29 6.19 9.17 -30.35
N LYS A 30 5.10 8.40 -30.36
CA LYS A 30 5.10 7.05 -30.95
C LYS A 30 5.38 7.08 -32.46
N GLU A 31 4.75 8.00 -33.18
CA GLU A 31 4.96 8.16 -34.63
C GLU A 31 6.41 8.56 -34.91
N LEU A 32 6.93 9.54 -34.15
CA LEU A 32 8.32 9.97 -34.25
C LEU A 32 9.31 8.84 -33.93
N ALA A 33 9.09 8.11 -32.84
CA ALA A 33 9.96 7.04 -32.39
C ALA A 33 10.04 5.89 -33.40
N LYS A 34 8.89 5.45 -33.96
CA LYS A 34 8.86 4.44 -35.02
C LYS A 34 9.66 4.87 -36.25
N GLY A 35 9.55 6.15 -36.63
CA GLY A 35 10.30 6.71 -37.76
C GLY A 35 11.81 6.63 -37.57
N TYR A 36 12.31 6.84 -36.35
CA TYR A 36 13.73 6.72 -36.03
C TYR A 36 14.18 5.27 -35.82
N GLU A 37 13.35 4.43 -35.22
CA GLU A 37 13.62 3.00 -35.04
C GLU A 37 13.86 2.30 -36.38
N HIS A 38 12.97 2.50 -37.36
CA HIS A 38 13.12 1.93 -38.70
C HIS A 38 14.40 2.39 -39.42
N LYS A 39 14.86 3.61 -39.14
CA LYS A 39 16.08 4.17 -39.74
C LYS A 39 17.36 3.77 -39.00
N SER A 40 17.23 3.09 -37.85
CA SER A 40 18.37 2.74 -37.00
C SER A 40 19.04 1.47 -37.49
N ASN A 41 20.38 1.45 -37.49
CA ASN A 41 21.15 0.25 -37.77
C ASN A 41 21.25 -0.60 -36.50
N ILE A 42 20.66 -1.81 -36.54
CA ILE A 42 20.62 -2.76 -35.42
C ILE A 42 22.01 -3.07 -34.87
N LYS A 43 23.06 -3.09 -35.71
CA LYS A 43 24.44 -3.38 -35.28
C LYS A 43 25.07 -2.26 -34.45
N ASN A 44 24.48 -1.06 -34.44
CA ASN A 44 25.01 0.15 -33.81
C ASN A 44 24.12 0.70 -32.68
N LEU A 45 23.18 -0.09 -32.16
CA LEU A 45 22.31 0.34 -31.06
C LEU A 45 23.13 0.54 -29.77
N LYS A 46 23.22 1.79 -29.30
CA LYS A 46 23.96 2.17 -28.08
C LYS A 46 23.10 2.80 -26.99
N TYR A 47 21.87 3.19 -27.31
CA TYR A 47 20.98 3.93 -26.42
C TYR A 47 19.58 3.32 -26.47
N SER A 48 18.89 3.32 -25.33
CA SER A 48 17.47 2.99 -25.23
C SER A 48 16.71 4.23 -24.73
N LEU A 49 15.48 4.40 -25.21
CA LEU A 49 14.60 5.49 -24.80
C LEU A 49 13.33 4.90 -24.22
N VAL A 50 13.02 5.25 -22.97
CA VAL A 50 11.83 4.79 -22.25
C VAL A 50 11.03 6.01 -21.82
N PHE A 51 9.74 6.03 -22.18
CA PHE A 51 8.79 7.06 -21.73
C PHE A 51 7.88 6.47 -20.66
N ASN A 52 8.01 6.98 -19.42
CA ASN A 52 7.13 6.60 -18.31
C ASN A 52 6.08 7.70 -18.09
N GLY A 53 4.81 7.36 -18.30
CA GLY A 53 3.68 8.22 -17.97
C GLY A 53 3.08 7.83 -16.62
N VAL A 54 3.01 8.76 -15.68
CA VAL A 54 2.34 8.56 -14.38
C VAL A 54 1.14 9.48 -14.27
N LYS A 55 0.00 8.96 -13.80
CA LYS A 55 -1.15 9.80 -13.47
C LYS A 55 -0.81 10.65 -12.25
N THR A 56 -1.03 11.96 -12.35
CA THR A 56 -0.91 12.82 -11.17
C THR A 56 -2.02 12.47 -10.18
N PRO A 57 -1.72 12.25 -8.89
CA PRO A 57 -2.75 12.07 -7.88
C PRO A 57 -3.68 13.28 -7.80
N TYR A 58 -4.96 13.12 -8.11
CA TYR A 58 -5.95 14.21 -8.08
C TYR A 58 -7.18 13.90 -7.23
N MET A 59 -7.45 12.62 -6.96
CA MET A 59 -8.59 12.21 -6.16
C MET A 59 -8.23 12.26 -4.68
N GLU A 60 -9.03 12.94 -3.87
CA GLU A 60 -8.87 12.90 -2.41
C GLU A 60 -9.52 11.63 -1.85
N THR A 61 -8.82 10.99 -0.92
CA THR A 61 -9.34 9.83 -0.18
C THR A 61 -8.94 9.94 1.29
N GLY A 62 -9.74 9.34 2.16
CA GLY A 62 -9.53 9.35 3.61
C GLY A 62 -8.93 8.03 4.09
N GLY A 63 -8.15 8.13 5.16
CA GLY A 63 -7.61 6.97 5.84
C GLY A 63 -7.25 7.27 7.29
N TRP A 64 -6.84 6.21 7.98
CA TRP A 64 -6.39 6.23 9.36
C TRP A 64 -4.91 5.89 9.38
N ALA A 65 -4.15 6.59 10.22
CA ALA A 65 -2.71 6.43 10.31
C ALA A 65 -2.35 5.29 11.25
N ASN A 66 -1.25 4.60 10.97
CA ASN A 66 -0.74 3.53 11.83
C ASN A 66 -0.02 4.02 13.09
N ARG A 67 0.11 5.34 13.27
CA ARG A 67 0.86 5.95 14.38
C ARG A 67 0.01 5.96 15.65
N CYS A 68 0.66 5.69 16.79
CA CYS A 68 0.08 5.76 18.13
C CYS A 68 0.55 7.02 18.88
N GLU A 69 -0.11 7.32 20.00
CA GLU A 69 0.16 8.50 20.85
C GLU A 69 1.54 8.46 21.50
N ASP A 70 2.05 7.27 21.80
CA ASP A 70 3.39 7.03 22.33
C ASP A 70 4.50 6.94 21.28
N PHE A 71 4.26 7.45 20.05
CA PHE A 71 5.19 7.39 18.93
C PHE A 71 5.63 5.97 18.52
N LYS A 72 4.86 4.95 18.93
CA LYS A 72 4.91 3.62 18.34
C LYS A 72 3.93 3.53 17.17
N PHE A 73 3.97 2.40 16.48
CA PHE A 73 3.20 2.17 15.28
C PHE A 73 2.56 0.79 15.32
N VAL A 74 1.29 0.71 14.93
CA VAL A 74 0.69 -0.56 14.54
C VAL A 74 1.16 -0.96 13.13
N ILE A 75 0.99 -2.22 12.79
CA ILE A 75 1.49 -2.77 11.54
C ILE A 75 0.36 -2.76 10.52
N PHE A 76 0.56 -2.01 9.44
CA PHE A 76 -0.31 -1.97 8.27
C PHE A 76 0.41 -2.61 7.09
N LEU A 77 -0.23 -3.60 6.47
CA LEU A 77 0.22 -4.25 5.24
C LEU A 77 -0.85 -4.07 4.17
N ASP A 78 -0.43 -3.70 2.96
CA ASP A 78 -1.30 -3.52 1.80
C ASP A 78 -0.79 -4.47 0.70
N PHE A 79 -1.53 -5.54 0.47
CA PHE A 79 -1.25 -6.53 -0.56
C PHE A 79 -2.13 -6.26 -1.76
N ASP A 80 -1.54 -5.91 -2.90
CA ASP A 80 -2.27 -5.70 -4.14
C ASP A 80 -2.21 -6.93 -5.04
N ASN A 81 -3.35 -7.31 -5.64
CA ASN A 81 -3.46 -8.36 -6.63
C ASN A 81 -2.73 -9.68 -6.24
N SER A 82 -2.94 -10.12 -5.00
CA SER A 82 -2.23 -11.25 -4.40
C SER A 82 -3.17 -12.44 -4.18
N LEU A 83 -2.65 -13.68 -4.24
CA LEU A 83 -3.42 -14.88 -3.90
C LEU A 83 -3.70 -14.90 -2.39
N TRP A 84 -4.92 -15.25 -2.00
CA TRP A 84 -5.31 -15.23 -0.59
C TRP A 84 -4.44 -16.14 0.28
N TRP A 85 -4.16 -17.36 -0.18
CA TRP A 85 -3.35 -18.31 0.58
C TRP A 85 -1.92 -17.78 0.80
N GLN A 86 -1.33 -17.08 -0.18
CA GLN A 86 0.00 -16.47 -0.04
C GLN A 86 0.00 -15.37 1.01
N VAL A 87 -1.04 -14.53 1.03
CA VAL A 87 -1.21 -13.49 2.05
C VAL A 87 -1.33 -14.14 3.43
N LYS A 88 -2.23 -15.12 3.58
CA LYS A 88 -2.44 -15.83 4.84
C LYS A 88 -1.16 -16.45 5.38
N THR A 89 -0.42 -17.20 4.54
CA THR A 89 0.86 -17.83 4.93
C THR A 89 1.91 -16.81 5.35
N GLN A 90 2.02 -15.69 4.64
CA GLN A 90 2.94 -14.61 5.06
C GLN A 90 2.55 -14.02 6.40
N LEU A 91 1.26 -13.76 6.64
CA LEU A 91 0.79 -13.22 7.92
C LEU A 91 1.08 -14.19 9.08
N GLU A 92 0.84 -15.50 8.90
CA GLU A 92 1.15 -16.54 9.89
C GLU A 92 2.67 -16.58 10.19
N PHE A 93 3.51 -16.54 9.16
CA PHE A 93 4.97 -16.47 9.31
C PHE A 93 5.42 -15.22 10.08
N LEU A 94 4.89 -14.04 9.76
CA LEU A 94 5.23 -12.80 10.46
C LEU A 94 4.80 -12.84 11.94
N MET A 95 3.63 -13.42 12.22
CA MET A 95 3.15 -13.58 13.60
C MET A 95 4.09 -14.42 14.44
N GLU A 96 4.56 -15.54 13.89
CA GLU A 96 5.54 -16.41 14.55
C GLU A 96 6.88 -15.72 14.73
N ARG A 97 7.44 -15.15 13.65
CA ARG A 97 8.78 -14.59 13.63
C ARG A 97 8.95 -13.37 14.53
N PHE A 98 7.94 -12.49 14.58
CA PHE A 98 8.03 -11.20 15.28
C PHE A 98 7.23 -11.14 16.59
N ASP A 99 6.71 -12.29 17.04
CA ASP A 99 5.81 -12.44 18.19
C ASP A 99 4.65 -11.43 18.13
N LEU A 100 3.90 -11.46 17.02
CA LEU A 100 2.80 -10.52 16.78
C LEU A 100 1.46 -11.08 17.25
N SER A 101 0.58 -10.17 17.64
CA SER A 101 -0.85 -10.46 17.78
C SER A 101 -1.51 -10.75 16.41
N PRO A 102 -2.77 -11.21 16.38
CA PRO A 102 -3.47 -11.53 15.15
C PRO A 102 -3.56 -10.34 14.18
N PHE A 103 -3.72 -10.66 12.90
CA PHE A 103 -4.02 -9.68 11.86
C PHE A 103 -5.52 -9.66 11.58
N TYR A 104 -6.10 -8.47 11.58
CA TYR A 104 -7.41 -8.21 11.01
C TYR A 104 -7.25 -7.97 9.51
N VAL A 105 -7.94 -8.75 8.69
CA VAL A 105 -7.83 -8.68 7.23
C VAL A 105 -9.10 -8.06 6.66
N PHE A 106 -8.91 -7.04 5.83
CA PHE A 106 -9.96 -6.38 5.07
C PHE A 106 -9.68 -6.55 3.59
N GLN A 107 -10.73 -6.77 2.81
CA GLN A 107 -10.66 -6.99 1.37
C GLN A 107 -11.34 -5.85 0.63
N THR A 108 -10.69 -5.34 -0.41
CA THR A 108 -11.29 -4.29 -1.25
C THR A 108 -11.78 -4.81 -2.59
N GLU A 109 -11.15 -5.88 -3.10
CA GLU A 109 -11.53 -6.56 -4.34
C GLU A 109 -11.31 -8.06 -4.15
N SER A 110 -12.20 -8.87 -4.72
CA SER A 110 -12.09 -10.34 -4.77
C SER A 110 -12.33 -10.80 -6.20
N LYS A 111 -11.48 -11.69 -6.70
CA LYS A 111 -11.54 -12.30 -8.02
C LYS A 111 -11.05 -13.75 -7.94
N GLU A 112 -11.33 -14.52 -8.98
CA GLU A 112 -10.80 -15.86 -9.18
C GLU A 112 -9.87 -15.86 -10.39
N ASP A 113 -8.73 -16.53 -10.27
CA ASP A 113 -7.76 -16.66 -11.36
C ASP A 113 -8.09 -17.84 -12.30
N CYS A 114 -7.19 -18.14 -13.25
CA CYS A 114 -7.39 -19.25 -14.18
C CYS A 114 -7.38 -20.64 -13.53
N ASN A 115 -6.94 -20.75 -12.27
CA ASN A 115 -6.91 -21.98 -11.48
C ASN A 115 -8.09 -22.06 -10.49
N ASN A 116 -9.02 -21.10 -10.53
CA ASN A 116 -10.09 -20.90 -9.54
C ASN A 116 -9.56 -20.59 -8.13
N GLU A 117 -8.38 -19.97 -8.03
CA GLU A 117 -7.84 -19.50 -6.76
C GLU A 117 -8.29 -18.07 -6.47
N GLU A 118 -8.70 -17.81 -5.22
CA GLU A 118 -9.09 -16.46 -4.79
C GLU A 118 -7.86 -15.54 -4.76
N TYR A 119 -7.94 -14.42 -5.46
CA TYR A 119 -6.98 -13.33 -5.37
C TYR A 119 -7.67 -11.97 -5.27
N GLY A 120 -6.94 -10.97 -4.79
CA GLY A 120 -7.51 -9.65 -4.59
C GLY A 120 -6.54 -8.66 -3.98
N SER A 121 -7.10 -7.56 -3.47
CA SER A 121 -6.36 -6.58 -2.66
C SER A 121 -6.78 -6.69 -1.20
N TYR A 122 -5.80 -6.84 -0.32
CA TYR A 122 -5.98 -7.10 1.11
C TYR A 122 -5.23 -6.07 1.96
N ASN A 123 -5.97 -5.39 2.82
CA ASN A 123 -5.41 -4.56 3.88
C ASN A 123 -5.34 -5.39 5.16
N CYS A 124 -4.15 -5.57 5.72
CA CYS A 124 -3.96 -6.34 6.93
C CYS A 124 -3.47 -5.41 8.06
N VAL A 125 -4.12 -5.52 9.22
CA VAL A 125 -3.82 -4.70 10.40
C VAL A 125 -3.47 -5.61 11.56
N CYS A 126 -2.23 -5.53 12.05
CA CYS A 126 -1.87 -6.08 13.35
C CYS A 126 -1.73 -4.94 14.35
N LEU A 127 -2.47 -5.04 15.45
CA LEU A 127 -2.56 -4.00 16.47
C LEU A 127 -1.33 -3.95 17.39
N THR A 128 -0.41 -4.92 17.28
CA THR A 128 0.85 -4.93 18.03
C THR A 128 1.65 -3.67 17.73
N LYS A 129 2.01 -2.94 18.79
CA LYS A 129 2.81 -1.72 18.69
C LYS A 129 4.28 -2.05 18.59
N LYS A 130 4.92 -1.52 17.54
CA LYS A 130 6.36 -1.64 17.29
C LYS A 130 6.97 -0.25 17.08
N ARG A 131 8.29 -0.13 17.24
CA ARG A 131 9.02 1.08 16.84
C ARG A 131 9.01 1.20 15.32
N PHE A 132 9.23 2.41 14.82
CA PHE A 132 9.20 2.70 13.39
C PHE A 132 10.10 1.76 12.56
N PHE A 133 11.35 1.54 13.00
CA PHE A 133 12.30 0.65 12.30
C PHE A 133 11.87 -0.82 12.29
N GLU A 134 11.31 -1.32 13.38
CA GLU A 134 10.77 -2.68 13.47
C GLU A 134 9.59 -2.88 12.50
N VAL A 135 8.73 -1.87 12.33
CA VAL A 135 7.65 -1.94 11.34
C VAL A 135 8.20 -2.10 9.92
N PHE A 136 9.29 -1.39 9.56
CA PHE A 136 9.89 -1.57 8.24
C PHE A 136 10.57 -2.91 8.07
N GLU A 137 11.22 -3.43 9.10
CA GLU A 137 11.81 -4.77 9.07
C GLU A 137 10.73 -5.80 8.74
N ILE A 138 9.61 -5.78 9.46
CA ILE A 138 8.44 -6.63 9.22
C ILE A 138 7.93 -6.46 7.79
N GLN A 139 7.79 -5.22 7.31
CA GLN A 139 7.29 -4.94 5.95
C GLN A 139 8.25 -5.38 4.84
N ASN A 140 9.55 -5.32 5.08
CA ASN A 140 10.53 -5.73 4.07
C ASN A 140 10.49 -7.24 3.83
N GLU A 141 10.00 -8.03 4.79
CA GLU A 141 9.82 -9.47 4.67
C GLU A 141 8.52 -9.88 3.95
N THR A 142 7.69 -8.93 3.52
CA THR A 142 6.45 -9.23 2.79
C THR A 142 6.58 -8.99 1.29
N THR A 143 5.60 -9.48 0.53
CA THR A 143 5.45 -9.17 -0.90
C THR A 143 4.63 -7.90 -1.17
N CYS A 144 4.39 -7.04 -0.17
CA CYS A 144 3.68 -5.78 -0.35
C CYS A 144 4.38 -4.88 -1.38
N ASP A 145 3.61 -3.98 -2.00
CA ASP A 145 4.14 -3.03 -2.99
C ASP A 145 5.28 -2.16 -2.42
N GLN A 146 6.26 -1.86 -3.26
CA GLN A 146 7.45 -1.13 -2.83
C GLN A 146 7.15 0.32 -2.44
N ALA A 147 6.12 0.94 -3.04
CA ALA A 147 5.66 2.27 -2.64
C ALA A 147 5.05 2.22 -1.24
N HIS A 148 4.29 1.16 -0.88
CA HIS A 148 3.80 0.97 0.49
C HIS A 148 4.95 0.93 1.49
N LYS A 149 6.03 0.20 1.19
CA LYS A 149 7.22 0.08 2.06
C LYS A 149 8.04 1.38 2.17
N ASN A 150 8.04 2.21 1.13
CA ASN A 150 8.93 3.38 1.05
C ASN A 150 8.25 4.71 1.35
N LEU A 151 6.96 4.86 1.06
CA LEU A 151 6.22 6.12 1.23
C LEU A 151 6.28 6.69 2.66
N PRO A 152 6.15 5.90 3.75
CA PRO A 152 6.27 6.43 5.10
C PRO A 152 7.68 6.93 5.44
N LYS A 153 8.73 6.47 4.76
CA LYS A 153 10.09 6.98 4.99
C LYS A 153 10.21 8.44 4.55
N ILE A 154 9.45 8.82 3.52
CA ILE A 154 9.50 10.15 2.89
C ILE A 154 8.31 11.04 3.26
N TYR A 155 7.22 10.45 3.76
CA TYR A 155 6.03 11.21 4.17
C TYR A 155 6.31 11.97 5.46
N ARG A 156 5.87 13.24 5.54
CA ARG A 156 6.16 14.17 6.64
C ARG A 156 5.80 13.65 8.05
N PHE A 157 4.85 12.73 8.14
CA PHE A 157 4.39 12.18 9.42
C PHE A 157 4.95 10.79 9.73
N HIS A 158 5.78 10.25 8.84
CA HIS A 158 6.41 8.96 8.99
C HIS A 158 5.43 7.84 9.33
N SER A 159 4.30 7.80 8.64
CA SER A 159 3.18 6.91 8.95
C SER A 159 2.57 6.30 7.69
N HIS A 160 2.11 5.06 7.79
CA HIS A 160 1.22 4.45 6.81
C HIS A 160 -0.19 4.95 7.03
N ILE A 161 -0.90 5.21 5.94
CA ILE A 161 -2.33 5.52 5.95
C ILE A 161 -3.05 4.37 5.25
N LEU A 162 -3.91 3.65 5.97
CA LEU A 162 -4.81 2.69 5.33
C LEU A 162 -6.15 3.37 5.04
N ARG A 163 -6.72 3.05 3.88
CA ARG A 163 -8.02 3.55 3.47
C ARG A 163 -9.12 2.91 4.34
N ASN A 164 -10.07 3.72 4.80
CA ASN A 164 -11.27 3.26 5.53
C ASN A 164 -12.59 3.75 4.88
N VAL A 165 -12.50 4.43 3.74
CA VAL A 165 -13.64 4.95 2.96
C VAL A 165 -13.61 4.39 1.53
N SER A 166 -14.65 4.68 0.74
CA SER A 166 -14.66 4.40 -0.71
C SER A 166 -13.63 5.28 -1.45
N LYS A 167 -13.21 4.83 -2.63
CA LYS A 167 -12.27 5.56 -3.51
C LYS A 167 -12.62 5.26 -4.97
N GLY A 168 -13.09 6.28 -5.69
CA GLY A 168 -13.59 6.12 -7.06
C GLY A 168 -14.74 5.11 -7.09
N ALA A 169 -14.68 4.16 -8.03
CA ALA A 169 -15.64 3.06 -8.10
C ALA A 169 -15.41 1.95 -7.05
N LYS A 170 -14.29 1.98 -6.31
CA LYS A 170 -13.98 0.96 -5.30
C LYS A 170 -14.69 1.28 -3.99
N GLY A 171 -15.44 0.30 -3.48
CA GLY A 171 -16.12 0.38 -2.19
C GLY A 171 -15.15 0.53 -1.00
N LYS A 172 -15.73 0.78 0.18
CA LYS A 172 -15.01 0.69 1.46
C LYS A 172 -14.43 -0.73 1.62
N PRO A 173 -13.20 -0.91 2.13
CA PRO A 173 -12.69 -2.24 2.45
C PRO A 173 -13.65 -2.97 3.38
N VAL A 174 -13.97 -4.23 3.11
CA VAL A 174 -14.89 -5.06 3.90
C VAL A 174 -14.06 -6.01 4.77
N PHE A 175 -14.49 -6.25 6.01
CA PHE A 175 -13.82 -7.22 6.88
C PHE A 175 -13.94 -8.64 6.29
N LYS A 176 -12.80 -9.31 6.10
CA LYS A 176 -12.73 -10.68 5.57
C LYS A 176 -12.63 -11.69 6.72
N CYS A 177 -11.59 -11.59 7.54
CA CYS A 177 -11.34 -12.52 8.64
C CYS A 177 -10.26 -11.99 9.60
N VAL A 178 -10.00 -12.78 10.64
CA VAL A 178 -8.78 -12.67 11.46
C VAL A 178 -7.85 -13.82 11.08
N VAL A 179 -6.57 -13.51 10.89
CA VAL A 179 -5.49 -14.50 10.82
C VAL A 179 -4.84 -14.56 12.20
N GLY A 180 -5.00 -15.72 12.87
CA GLY A 180 -4.61 -15.97 14.24
C GLY A 180 -5.72 -16.65 15.06
N ASP A 181 -5.36 -17.19 16.21
CA ASP A 181 -6.33 -17.84 17.12
C ASP A 181 -7.12 -16.77 17.89
N ILE A 182 -8.42 -16.66 17.63
CA ILE A 182 -9.31 -15.69 18.30
C ILE A 182 -9.64 -16.05 19.76
N GLN A 183 -9.44 -17.30 20.16
CA GLN A 183 -9.72 -17.78 21.52
C GLN A 183 -8.51 -17.58 22.46
N LYS A 184 -7.33 -17.39 21.88
CA LYS A 184 -6.09 -17.13 22.62
C LYS A 184 -6.07 -15.73 23.24
N ALA A 185 -5.51 -15.63 24.44
CA ALA A 185 -5.17 -14.36 25.06
C ALA A 185 -3.79 -13.87 24.59
N TYR A 186 -3.72 -12.64 24.09
CA TYR A 186 -2.48 -12.05 23.54
C TYR A 186 -1.86 -11.06 24.53
N LYS A 187 -0.58 -11.23 24.81
CA LYS A 187 0.19 -10.43 25.78
C LYS A 187 0.94 -9.25 25.15
N GLN A 188 0.97 -9.19 23.82
CA GLN A 188 1.64 -8.14 23.06
C GLN A 188 1.02 -6.77 23.38
N PRO A 189 1.82 -5.70 23.50
CA PRO A 189 1.28 -4.35 23.67
C PRO A 189 0.55 -3.92 22.40
N ILE A 190 -0.72 -3.56 22.51
CA ILE A 190 -1.54 -3.14 21.37
C ILE A 190 -2.06 -1.71 21.50
N SER A 191 -2.54 -1.13 20.40
CA SER A 191 -3.21 0.17 20.42
C SER A 191 -4.71 0.06 20.67
N SER A 192 -5.19 0.62 21.78
CA SER A 192 -6.61 0.70 22.13
C SER A 192 -7.41 1.55 21.15
N ALA A 193 -6.90 2.72 20.75
CA ALA A 193 -7.58 3.61 19.80
C ALA A 193 -7.85 2.92 18.45
N HIS A 194 -6.90 2.12 17.95
CA HIS A 194 -7.06 1.37 16.71
C HIS A 194 -8.05 0.21 16.86
N LEU A 195 -8.01 -0.51 17.99
CA LEU A 195 -8.97 -1.57 18.30
C LEU A 195 -10.41 -1.03 18.37
N ASP A 196 -10.61 0.07 19.11
CA ASP A 196 -11.91 0.74 19.24
C ASP A 196 -12.42 1.20 17.88
N PHE A 197 -11.54 1.74 17.04
CA PHE A 197 -11.88 2.14 15.69
C PHE A 197 -12.32 0.97 14.82
N LEU A 198 -11.61 -0.17 14.87
CA LEU A 198 -11.98 -1.36 14.12
C LEU A 198 -13.38 -1.85 14.51
N HIS A 199 -13.67 -1.94 15.80
CA HIS A 199 -14.99 -2.37 16.29
C HIS A 199 -16.11 -1.38 15.98
N LYS A 200 -15.83 -0.08 15.95
CA LYS A 200 -16.83 0.95 15.55
C LYS A 200 -17.08 0.95 14.06
N MET A 201 -16.07 0.66 13.25
CA MET A 201 -16.15 0.76 11.79
C MET A 201 -16.65 -0.52 11.12
N TYR A 202 -16.61 -1.66 11.80
CA TYR A 202 -16.87 -2.98 11.24
C TYR A 202 -17.62 -3.86 12.24
N ASP A 203 -18.90 -4.10 11.98
CA ASP A 203 -19.79 -4.81 12.90
C ASP A 203 -19.38 -6.27 13.16
N ASN A 204 -18.73 -6.91 12.19
CA ASN A 204 -18.39 -8.34 12.22
C ASN A 204 -16.98 -8.64 12.74
N VAL A 205 -16.25 -7.64 13.25
CA VAL A 205 -14.90 -7.87 13.80
C VAL A 205 -15.00 -8.60 15.13
N PRO A 206 -14.41 -9.81 15.27
CA PRO A 206 -14.50 -10.59 16.49
C PRO A 206 -13.75 -9.91 17.63
N LYS A 207 -14.26 -10.08 18.85
CA LYS A 207 -13.61 -9.60 20.08
C LYS A 207 -12.48 -10.54 20.47
N ILE A 208 -11.24 -10.08 20.33
CA ILE A 208 -10.04 -10.83 20.74
C ILE A 208 -9.62 -10.35 22.13
N LYS A 209 -9.16 -11.28 22.99
CA LYS A 209 -8.67 -10.95 24.32
C LYS A 209 -7.22 -10.47 24.26
N TYR A 210 -7.03 -9.15 24.43
CA TYR A 210 -5.72 -8.54 24.61
C TYR A 210 -5.46 -8.24 26.09
N LEU A 211 -4.29 -8.65 26.58
CA LEU A 211 -3.88 -8.49 27.98
C LEU A 211 -3.11 -7.19 28.23
N ALA A 212 -2.59 -6.55 27.18
CA ALA A 212 -1.81 -5.32 27.27
C ALA A 212 -2.31 -4.20 26.33
N PRO A 213 -3.59 -3.79 26.41
CA PRO A 213 -4.07 -2.57 25.76
C PRO A 213 -3.41 -1.32 26.37
N ASP A 214 -3.04 -0.35 25.53
CA ASP A 214 -2.36 0.86 25.99
C ASP A 214 -3.26 1.94 26.59
N GLY A 215 -4.58 1.85 26.39
CA GLY A 215 -5.56 2.79 26.92
C GLY A 215 -5.61 4.15 26.21
N PHE A 216 -4.76 4.39 25.20
CA PHE A 216 -4.80 5.63 24.42
C PHE A 216 -6.06 5.68 23.57
N LYS A 217 -6.59 6.89 23.38
CA LYS A 217 -7.88 7.14 22.69
C LYS A 217 -7.71 7.87 21.36
N THR A 218 -6.54 8.45 21.12
CA THR A 218 -6.28 9.24 19.93
C THR A 218 -6.00 8.35 18.73
N LEU A 219 -6.76 8.56 17.65
CA LEU A 219 -6.50 8.01 16.33
C LEU A 219 -6.33 9.17 15.34
N TRP A 220 -5.25 9.16 14.56
CA TRP A 220 -5.03 10.16 13.52
C TRP A 220 -5.72 9.73 12.23
N LEU A 221 -6.55 10.62 11.69
CA LEU A 221 -7.12 10.49 10.36
C LEU A 221 -6.38 11.43 9.40
N SER A 222 -6.16 10.99 8.17
CA SER A 222 -5.50 11.78 7.14
C SER A 222 -6.23 11.64 5.82
N ASN A 223 -6.46 12.79 5.18
CA ASN A 223 -6.80 12.83 3.76
C ASN A 223 -5.51 12.84 2.94
N TYR A 224 -5.48 12.12 1.83
CA TYR A 224 -4.36 12.09 0.90
C TYR A 224 -4.85 12.00 -0.54
N LYS A 225 -4.03 12.50 -1.48
CA LYS A 225 -4.33 12.41 -2.91
C LYS A 225 -3.82 11.10 -3.47
N THR A 226 -4.59 10.49 -4.34
CA THR A 226 -4.26 9.21 -5.00
C THR A 226 -4.48 9.27 -6.51
N ALA A 227 -3.71 8.48 -7.26
CA ALA A 227 -3.66 8.48 -8.72
C ALA A 227 -4.60 7.47 -9.39
N SER A 228 -5.31 6.63 -8.61
CA SER A 228 -6.21 5.63 -9.20
C SER A 228 -7.44 6.29 -9.84
N PRO A 229 -7.90 5.75 -10.99
CA PRO A 229 -9.14 6.14 -11.64
C PRO A 229 -10.38 5.81 -10.80
#